data_AF-A0A6P6WTG9-F1
#
_entry.id   AF-A0A6P6WTG9-F1
#
_cell.length_a   1.000
_cell.length_b   1.000
_cell.length_c   1.000
_cell.angle_alpha   90.00
_cell.angle_beta   90.00
_cell.angle_gamma   90.00
#
_symmetry.space_group_name_H-M   'P 1'
#
loop_
_entity.id
_entity.type
_entity.pdbx_description
1 polymer ?
#
loop_
_entity_poly.entity_id
_entity_poly.type
_entity_poly.pdbx_seq_one_letter_code
_entity_poly.pdbx_strand_id
1 'polypeptide(L)'
;MPSSLFIFKPSLAFIFKPGVRGILSDLTCDSDGKVDKFIGGESSLPPHELQGIGGSGGGYNLEMFLGGAYEEALGGFHNLFGGPSVVRVSQSDGPHSFAMTCAVPGVACRDVLRVM
;
A
#
# COMPACT_ATOMS: atom_id res chain seq x y z
N MET A 1 -12.12 14.07 13.12
CA MET A 1 -10.93 14.15 12.25
C MET A 1 -11.41 14.22 10.81
N PRO A 2 -10.88 15.10 9.95
CA PRO A 2 -11.19 15.05 8.53
C PRO A 2 -10.76 13.70 7.96
N SER A 3 -11.64 13.03 7.23
CA SER A 3 -11.33 11.75 6.60
C SER A 3 -10.56 11.99 5.30
N SER A 4 -9.32 11.51 5.22
CA SER A 4 -8.55 11.45 3.96
C SER A 4 -9.04 10.27 3.11
N LEU A 5 -9.15 10.47 1.79
CA LEU A 5 -9.54 9.43 0.83
C LEU A 5 -8.39 9.18 -0.13
N PHE A 6 -8.01 7.91 -0.29
CA PHE A 6 -6.97 7.47 -1.21
C PHE A 6 -7.51 6.52 -2.27
N ILE A 7 -6.77 6.40 -3.37
CA ILE A 7 -7.10 5.48 -4.46
C ILE A 7 -6.35 4.19 -4.22
N PHE A 8 -7.06 3.06 -4.17
CA PHE A 8 -6.48 1.73 -4.09
C PHE A 8 -6.77 0.95 -5.37
N LYS A 9 -5.74 0.32 -5.94
CA LYS A 9 -5.83 -0.47 -7.17
C LYS A 9 -4.96 -1.71 -7.06
N PRO A 10 -5.41 -2.89 -7.50
CA PRO A 10 -4.51 -4.03 -7.60
C PRO A 10 -3.63 -3.95 -8.85
N SER A 11 -2.35 -4.31 -8.74
CA SER A 11 -1.37 -4.06 -9.81
C SER A 11 -1.51 -5.02 -11.01
N LEU A 12 -1.79 -6.30 -10.75
CA LEU A 12 -1.90 -7.35 -11.77
C LEU A 12 -3.34 -7.55 -12.29
N ALA A 13 -4.28 -6.77 -11.79
CA ALA A 13 -5.72 -7.00 -11.84
C ALA A 13 -6.43 -6.58 -13.13
N PHE A 14 -5.73 -5.93 -14.07
CA PHE A 14 -6.38 -5.37 -15.26
C PHE A 14 -7.00 -6.45 -16.18
N ILE A 15 -6.78 -7.74 -15.89
CA ILE A 15 -7.10 -8.86 -16.77
C ILE A 15 -8.35 -9.64 -16.30
N PHE A 16 -8.74 -9.60 -15.02
CA PHE A 16 -9.84 -10.43 -14.50
C PHE A 16 -10.97 -9.59 -13.90
N LYS A 17 -12.22 -10.04 -13.98
CA LYS A 17 -13.34 -9.36 -13.29
C LYS A 17 -13.32 -9.73 -11.81
N PRO A 18 -13.44 -8.77 -10.88
CA PRO A 18 -13.46 -9.09 -9.47
C PRO A 18 -14.73 -9.87 -9.10
N GLY A 19 -14.55 -11.02 -8.44
CA GLY A 19 -15.63 -11.96 -8.09
C GLY A 19 -16.13 -11.82 -6.65
N VAL A 20 -15.42 -11.05 -5.81
CA VAL A 20 -15.72 -10.91 -4.37
C VAL A 20 -15.67 -9.44 -3.99
N ARG A 21 -16.42 -9.04 -2.97
CA ARG A 21 -16.32 -7.71 -2.32
C ARG A 21 -15.58 -7.85 -0.99
N GLY A 22 -14.67 -6.92 -0.70
CA GLY A 22 -13.83 -6.96 0.48
C GLY A 22 -13.52 -5.58 1.05
N ILE A 23 -13.20 -5.55 2.33
CA ILE A 23 -12.70 -4.38 3.04
C ILE A 23 -11.19 -4.57 3.22
N LEU A 24 -10.44 -3.48 3.05
CA LEU A 24 -9.01 -3.48 3.26
C LEU A 24 -8.75 -3.14 4.73
N SER A 25 -8.13 -4.09 5.43
CA SER A 25 -7.54 -3.89 6.75
C SER A 25 -6.03 -4.13 6.66
N ASP A 26 -5.27 -3.36 7.43
CA ASP A 26 -3.83 -3.58 7.56
C ASP A 26 -3.53 -4.73 8.55
N LEU A 27 -2.27 -4.87 8.96
CA LEU A 27 -1.80 -5.94 9.83
C LEU A 27 -1.70 -5.52 11.30
N THR A 28 -2.19 -4.34 11.66
CA THR A 28 -2.13 -3.89 13.05
C THR A 28 -3.12 -4.66 13.91
N CYS A 29 -2.88 -4.68 15.22
CA CYS A 29 -3.71 -5.39 16.20
C CYS A 29 -4.94 -4.59 16.63
N ASP A 30 -5.05 -3.32 16.24
CA ASP A 30 -6.20 -2.48 16.49
C ASP A 30 -7.23 -2.53 15.34
N SER A 31 -8.47 -2.20 15.66
CA SER A 31 -9.61 -2.36 14.75
C SER A 31 -9.84 -1.17 13.82
N ASP A 32 -9.13 -0.07 14.05
CA ASP A 32 -9.18 1.18 13.28
C ASP A 32 -8.24 1.18 12.07
N GLY A 33 -7.31 0.22 11.96
CA GLY A 33 -6.47 -0.05 10.79
C GLY A 33 -7.23 -0.56 9.56
N LYS A 34 -8.35 0.08 9.20
CA LYS A 34 -9.23 -0.30 8.09
C LYS A 34 -9.62 0.89 7.22
N VAL A 35 -9.86 0.62 5.94
CA VAL A 35 -10.38 1.61 4.99
C VAL A 35 -11.91 1.53 4.98
N ASP A 36 -12.57 2.57 5.49
CA ASP A 36 -14.04 2.62 5.59
C ASP A 36 -14.75 3.09 4.32
N LYS A 37 -14.05 3.81 3.44
CA LYS A 37 -14.62 4.43 2.22
C LYS A 37 -13.69 4.27 1.04
N PHE A 38 -14.29 3.93 -0.09
CA PHE A 38 -13.61 3.85 -1.38
C PHE A 38 -14.19 4.87 -2.36
N ILE A 39 -13.50 5.07 -3.50
CA ILE A 39 -13.93 6.00 -4.55
C ILE A 39 -15.36 5.66 -4.98
N GLY A 40 -16.19 6.69 -5.12
CA GLY A 40 -17.62 6.52 -5.44
C GLY A 40 -18.53 6.38 -4.22
N GLY A 41 -17.96 6.39 -2.99
CA GLY A 41 -18.75 6.28 -1.76
C GLY A 41 -19.08 4.84 -1.37
N GLU A 42 -18.50 3.86 -2.04
CA GLU A 42 -18.65 2.44 -1.73
C GLU A 42 -17.92 2.09 -0.43
N SER A 43 -18.47 1.13 0.34
CA SER A 43 -17.89 0.63 1.59
C SER A 43 -16.99 -0.60 1.40
N SER A 44 -16.82 -1.05 0.16
CA SER A 44 -15.98 -2.20 -0.17
C SER A 44 -15.34 -2.01 -1.54
N LEU A 45 -14.10 -2.45 -1.70
CA LEU A 45 -13.55 -2.67 -3.04
C LEU A 45 -14.12 -3.97 -3.59
N PRO A 46 -14.17 -4.14 -4.91
CA PRO A 46 -14.31 -5.43 -5.52
C PRO A 46 -12.89 -6.03 -5.71
N PRO A 47 -12.31 -6.76 -4.73
CA PRO A 47 -11.09 -7.50 -4.95
C PRO A 47 -11.33 -8.64 -5.95
N HIS A 48 -10.27 -8.98 -6.67
CA HIS A 48 -10.27 -10.20 -7.48
C HIS A 48 -10.33 -11.41 -6.54
N GLU A 49 -10.88 -12.52 -7.04
CA GLU A 49 -10.68 -13.78 -6.35
C GLU A 49 -9.17 -13.97 -6.18
N LEU A 50 -8.74 -14.14 -4.93
CA LEU A 50 -7.38 -14.50 -4.59
C LEU A 50 -7.16 -15.97 -4.96
N GLN A 51 -7.27 -16.32 -6.25
CA GLN A 51 -6.92 -17.65 -6.75
C GLN A 51 -5.43 -17.84 -6.52
N GLY A 52 -5.06 -18.75 -5.61
CA GLY A 52 -3.68 -19.18 -5.44
C GLY A 52 -3.01 -18.93 -4.08
N ILE A 53 -3.72 -18.43 -3.04
CA ILE A 53 -3.12 -18.33 -1.68
C ILE A 53 -2.83 -19.69 -1.01
N GLY A 54 -3.03 -20.81 -1.73
CA GLY A 54 -2.78 -22.18 -1.27
C GLY A 54 -1.77 -22.98 -2.09
N GLY A 55 -1.13 -22.42 -3.13
CA GLY A 55 -0.18 -23.19 -3.94
C GLY A 55 0.53 -22.36 -4.99
N SER A 56 1.83 -22.18 -4.81
CA SER A 56 2.78 -21.67 -5.80
C SER A 56 2.50 -20.28 -6.42
N GLY A 57 2.84 -19.23 -5.67
CA GLY A 57 3.79 -18.24 -6.21
C GLY A 57 3.27 -16.93 -6.82
N GLY A 58 1.99 -16.57 -6.70
CA GLY A 58 1.49 -15.27 -7.14
C GLY A 58 1.25 -14.31 -5.97
N GLY A 59 2.14 -13.34 -5.72
CA GLY A 59 1.87 -12.26 -4.77
C GLY A 59 0.77 -11.33 -5.30
N TYR A 60 -0.21 -10.97 -4.44
CA TYR A 60 -1.22 -9.97 -4.77
C TYR A 60 -0.75 -8.60 -4.29
N ASN A 61 -0.20 -7.81 -5.22
CA ASN A 61 0.27 -6.47 -4.91
C ASN A 61 -0.88 -5.45 -5.06
N LEU A 62 -1.00 -4.59 -4.06
CA LEU A 62 -1.95 -3.48 -4.03
C LEU A 62 -1.18 -2.16 -4.06
N GLU A 63 -1.68 -1.23 -4.87
CA GLU A 63 -1.12 0.09 -5.06
C GLU A 63 -2.05 1.14 -4.44
N MET A 64 -1.48 2.03 -3.64
CA MET A 64 -2.15 3.18 -3.06
C MET A 64 -1.63 4.45 -3.73
N PHE A 65 -2.53 5.33 -4.19
CA PHE A 65 -2.17 6.59 -4.83
C PHE A 65 -2.69 7.79 -4.04
N LEU A 66 -2.11 8.96 -4.35
CA LEU A 66 -2.40 10.24 -3.72
C LEU A 66 -1.97 10.36 -2.24
N GLY A 67 -1.07 9.48 -1.77
CA GLY A 67 -0.44 9.54 -0.43
C GLY A 67 0.81 10.42 -0.33
N GLY A 68 1.12 11.22 -1.36
CA GLY A 68 2.39 11.96 -1.45
C GLY A 68 2.46 13.25 -0.62
N ALA A 69 1.37 13.65 0.03
CA ALA A 69 1.32 14.86 0.86
C ALA A 69 0.96 14.47 2.30
N TYR A 70 1.71 15.01 3.27
CA TYR A 70 1.56 14.80 4.72
C TYR A 70 1.82 13.38 5.26
N GLU A 71 1.41 12.32 4.56
CA GLU A 71 1.40 10.95 5.11
C GLU A 71 2.78 10.45 5.56
N GLU A 72 3.85 10.77 4.82
CA GLU A 72 5.22 10.40 5.20
C GLU A 72 5.66 11.10 6.51
N ALA A 73 5.28 12.36 6.70
CA ALA A 73 5.69 13.17 7.84
C ALA A 73 4.85 12.91 9.10
N LEU A 74 3.59 12.52 8.93
CA LEU A 74 2.65 12.25 10.03
C LEU A 74 2.61 10.77 10.45
N GLY A 75 3.31 9.90 9.72
CA GLY A 75 3.40 8.47 10.04
C GLY A 75 3.96 8.20 11.43
N GLY A 76 3.42 7.18 12.09
CA GLY A 76 3.84 6.72 13.41
C GLY A 76 4.36 5.27 13.40
N PHE A 77 4.78 4.79 14.57
CA PHE A 77 5.28 3.43 14.78
C PHE A 77 4.26 2.54 15.49
N HIS A 78 3.01 2.55 15.03
CA HIS A 78 1.96 1.70 15.62
C HIS A 78 2.36 0.21 15.47
N ASN A 79 2.25 -0.57 16.56
CA ASN A 79 2.81 -1.93 16.65
C ASN A 79 4.27 -2.08 16.22
N LEU A 80 5.08 -1.03 16.41
CA LEU A 80 6.50 -0.97 16.04
C LEU A 80 6.74 -1.14 14.53
N PHE A 81 5.72 -0.98 13.69
CA PHE A 81 5.89 -0.95 12.25
C PHE A 81 6.67 0.31 11.86
N GLY A 82 7.90 0.11 11.40
CA GLY A 82 8.75 1.15 10.84
C GLY A 82 8.24 1.67 9.50
N GLY A 83 8.79 2.80 9.06
CA GLY A 83 8.50 3.33 7.72
C GLY A 83 8.92 2.36 6.60
N PRO A 84 8.17 2.32 5.48
CA PRO A 84 8.48 1.44 4.35
C PRO A 84 9.77 1.87 3.63
N SER A 85 10.30 1.00 2.78
CA SER A 85 11.37 1.39 1.85
C SER A 85 10.87 2.40 0.84
N VAL A 86 11.66 3.43 0.56
CA VAL A 86 11.33 4.51 -0.37
C VAL A 86 12.27 4.46 -1.57
N VAL A 87 11.70 4.47 -2.78
CA VAL A 87 12.46 4.57 -4.03
C VAL A 87 12.02 5.81 -4.78
N ARG A 88 12.99 6.60 -5.25
CA ARG A 88 12.74 7.72 -6.16
C ARG A 88 13.00 7.27 -7.59
N VAL A 89 11.98 7.39 -8.43
CA VAL A 89 12.04 7.08 -9.86
C VAL A 89 11.94 8.37 -10.65
N SER A 90 12.82 8.55 -11.62
CA SER A 90 12.80 9.67 -12.56
C SER A 90 12.82 9.14 -14.00
N GLN A 91 12.26 9.92 -14.92
CA GLN A 91 12.36 9.63 -16.34
C GLN A 91 13.81 9.74 -16.80
N SER A 92 14.25 8.81 -17.65
CA SER A 92 15.59 8.79 -18.25
C SER A 92 15.56 9.27 -19.70
N ASP A 93 16.76 9.46 -20.28
CA ASP A 93 16.92 9.90 -21.67
C ASP A 93 16.51 8.78 -22.65
N GLY A 94 15.22 8.74 -22.99
CA GLY A 94 14.66 7.83 -23.98
C GLY A 94 13.16 7.58 -23.76
N PRO A 95 12.39 7.32 -24.84
CA PRO A 95 10.98 6.99 -24.72
C PRO A 95 10.81 5.71 -23.90
N HIS A 96 9.94 5.76 -22.88
CA HIS A 96 9.65 4.65 -21.94
C HIS A 96 10.84 4.22 -21.04
N SER A 97 11.85 5.06 -20.86
CA SER A 97 12.96 4.78 -19.96
C SER A 97 12.81 5.49 -18.60
N PHE A 98 13.19 4.79 -17.52
CA PHE A 98 13.20 5.33 -16.17
C PHE A 98 14.49 4.91 -15.44
N ALA A 99 14.89 5.69 -14.45
CA ALA A 99 16.00 5.39 -13.56
C ALA A 99 15.55 5.52 -12.11
N MET A 100 16.07 4.62 -11.26
CA MET A 100 15.97 4.76 -9.82
C MET A 100 17.11 5.67 -9.36
N THR A 101 16.79 6.88 -8.91
CA THR A 101 17.78 7.88 -8.50
C THR A 101 18.10 7.82 -7.01
N CYS A 102 17.22 7.22 -6.21
CA CYS A 102 17.42 7.01 -4.78
C CYS A 102 16.70 5.73 -4.34
N ALA A 103 17.32 4.97 -3.46
CA ALA A 103 16.70 3.83 -2.78
C ALA A 103 17.09 3.88 -1.30
N VAL A 104 16.10 4.11 -0.44
CA VAL A 104 16.26 4.17 1.01
C VAL A 104 15.54 2.96 1.61
N PRO A 105 16.24 2.08 2.33
CA PRO A 105 15.60 0.95 3.00
C PRO A 105 14.68 1.43 4.13
N GLY A 106 13.58 0.71 4.34
CA GLY A 106 12.70 0.92 5.48
C GLY A 106 13.39 0.70 6.83
N VAL A 107 12.75 1.16 7.89
CA VAL A 107 13.31 1.09 9.25
C VAL A 107 13.22 -0.34 9.77
N ALA A 108 14.35 -0.92 10.19
CA ALA A 108 14.37 -2.27 10.75
C ALA A 108 13.86 -2.27 12.20
N CYS A 109 13.29 -3.40 12.65
CA CYS A 109 12.77 -3.52 14.02
C CYS A 109 13.80 -3.19 15.11
N ARG A 110 15.08 -3.56 14.90
CA ARG A 110 16.18 -3.23 15.83
C ARG A 110 16.35 -1.71 16.01
N ASP A 111 16.06 -0.93 14.97
CA ASP A 111 16.29 0.51 14.97
C ASP A 111 15.08 1.23 15.59
N VAL A 112 13.87 0.70 15.38
CA VAL A 112 12.66 1.12 16.14
C VAL A 112 12.85 0.88 17.65
N LEU A 113 13.36 -0.29 18.03
CA LEU A 113 13.58 -0.63 19.45
C LEU A 113 14.68 0.19 20.15
N ARG A 114 15.57 0.86 19.40
CA ARG A 114 16.62 1.70 19.98
C ARG A 114 16.14 3.09 20.41
N VAL A 115 15.01 3.54 19.87
CA VAL A 115 14.48 4.90 20.05
C VAL A 115 13.20 4.93 20.90
N MET A 116 12.74 3.76 21.36
CA MET A 116 11.68 3.58 22.35
C MET A 116 12.28 3.50 23.75
#